data_AF-A0A6M3LM64-F1
#
_entry.id   AF-A0A6M3LM64-F1
#
_cell.length_a   1.000
_cell.length_b   1.000
_cell.length_c   1.000
_cell.angle_alpha   90.00
_cell.angle_beta   90.00
_cell.angle_gamma   90.00
#
_symmetry.space_group_name_H-M   'P 1'
#
loop_
_entity.id
_entity.type
_entity.pdbx_description
1 polymer ?
#
loop_
_entity_poly.entity_id
_entity_poly.type
_entity_poly.pdbx_seq_one_letter_code
_entity_poly.pdbx_strand_id
1 'polypeptide(L)'
;MTTTGYGQLDFDGNSKTEIAIARLRQFEPPEGYYLAFSGGKDSVVILELAKQAGVKFDAHYSVTTMDPPELVQFVKTFSEVSMEHPPQTMWQLIPKRGL
;
A
#
# COMPACT_ATOMS: atom_id res chain seq x y z
N MET A 1 27.70 12.07 -6.32
CA MET A 1 28.19 11.16 -5.27
C MET A 1 27.54 9.81 -5.52
N THR A 2 28.29 8.86 -6.06
CA THR A 2 27.81 7.50 -6.37
C THR A 2 27.74 6.72 -5.07
N THR A 3 26.56 6.65 -4.46
CA THR A 3 26.30 5.73 -3.36
C THR A 3 26.32 4.33 -3.95
N THR A 4 27.44 3.62 -3.83
CA THR A 4 27.53 2.21 -4.20
C THR A 4 26.56 1.43 -3.31
N GLY A 5 25.33 1.22 -3.80
CA GLY A 5 24.29 0.53 -3.07
C GLY A 5 24.63 -0.95 -2.97
N TYR A 6 24.84 -1.45 -1.76
CA TYR A 6 24.92 -2.88 -1.50
C TYR A 6 23.55 -3.52 -1.84
N GLY A 7 23.44 -4.23 -2.97
CA GLY A 7 22.20 -4.85 -3.41
C GLY A 7 22.31 -5.62 -4.74
N GLN A 8 21.34 -6.48 -5.03
CA GLN A 8 21.25 -7.18 -6.31
C GLN A 8 20.82 -6.18 -7.40
N LEU A 9 21.63 -6.08 -8.45
CA LEU A 9 21.36 -5.27 -9.65
C LEU A 9 20.89 -6.15 -10.81
N ASP A 10 20.20 -5.55 -11.78
CA ASP A 10 19.93 -6.18 -13.08
C ASP A 10 21.16 -6.09 -14.02
N PHE A 11 21.01 -6.54 -15.27
CA PHE A 11 22.08 -6.50 -16.28
C PHE A 11 22.47 -5.08 -16.71
N ASP A 12 21.59 -4.11 -16.48
CA ASP A 12 21.77 -2.71 -16.84
C ASP A 12 22.29 -1.87 -15.66
N GLY A 13 22.52 -2.51 -14.49
CA GLY A 13 23.03 -1.87 -13.29
C GLY A 13 21.98 -1.20 -12.41
N ASN A 14 20.68 -1.42 -12.67
CA ASN A 14 19.60 -0.85 -11.88
C ASN A 14 19.28 -1.69 -10.65
N SER A 15 18.97 -1.02 -9.55
CA SER A 15 18.42 -1.63 -8.34
C SER A 15 16.94 -2.00 -8.51
N LYS A 16 16.46 -2.93 -7.68
CA LYS A 16 15.03 -3.29 -7.63
C LYS A 16 14.12 -2.09 -7.35
N THR A 17 14.58 -1.14 -6.53
CA THR A 17 13.83 0.08 -6.19
C THR A 17 13.69 0.99 -7.40
N GLU A 18 14.78 1.22 -8.15
CA GLU A 18 14.76 2.03 -9.37
C GLU A 18 13.83 1.42 -10.43
N ILE A 19 13.92 0.10 -10.62
CA ILE A 19 13.04 -0.64 -11.54
C ILE A 19 11.58 -0.51 -11.11
N ALA A 20 11.27 -0.62 -9.82
CA ALA A 20 9.90 -0.49 -9.31
C ALA A 20 9.35 0.93 -9.51
N ILE A 21 10.13 1.97 -9.21
CA ILE A 21 9.75 3.37 -9.43
C ILE A 21 9.51 3.65 -10.91
N ALA A 22 10.40 3.18 -11.78
CA ALA A 22 10.25 3.34 -13.22
C ALA A 22 8.95 2.68 -13.73
N ARG A 23 8.62 1.49 -13.22
CA ARG A 23 7.37 0.79 -13.57
C ARG A 23 6.13 1.53 -13.10
N LEU A 24 6.12 2.06 -11.88
CA LEU A 24 4.99 2.85 -11.38
C LEU A 24 4.72 4.07 -12.28
N ARG A 25 5.77 4.77 -12.72
CA ARG A 25 5.62 5.90 -13.65
C ARG A 25 5.15 5.46 -15.03
N GLN A 26 5.70 4.36 -15.55
CA GLN A 26 5.38 3.88 -16.89
C GLN A 26 3.93 3.44 -17.03
N PHE A 27 3.36 2.84 -15.98
CA PHE A 27 2.03 2.27 -15.99
C PHE A 27 1.02 3.09 -15.18
N GLU A 28 1.33 4.36 -14.90
CA GLU A 28 0.42 5.26 -14.19
C GLU A 28 -0.87 5.46 -15.03
N PRO A 29 -2.05 5.11 -14.50
CA PRO A 29 -3.30 5.37 -15.20
C PRO A 29 -3.61 6.89 -15.17
N PRO A 30 -4.35 7.44 -16.16
CA PRO A 30 -4.65 8.88 -16.22
C PRO A 30 -5.26 9.46 -14.93
N GLU A 31 -6.12 8.67 -14.27
CA GLU A 31 -6.82 8.97 -13.03
C GLU A 31 -5.98 8.79 -11.76
N GLY A 32 -4.84 8.09 -11.84
CA GLY A 32 -4.02 7.70 -10.69
C GLY A 32 -4.41 6.34 -10.09
N TYR A 33 -3.56 5.82 -9.21
CA TYR A 33 -3.77 4.52 -8.59
C TYR A 33 -4.71 4.57 -7.39
N TYR A 34 -5.63 3.61 -7.32
CA TYR A 34 -6.30 3.25 -6.08
C TYR A 34 -5.42 2.30 -5.27
N LEU A 35 -4.77 2.81 -4.22
CA LEU A 35 -3.78 2.09 -3.43
C LEU A 35 -4.44 1.40 -2.23
N ALA A 36 -4.59 0.08 -2.31
CA ALA A 36 -5.04 -0.74 -1.19
C ALA A 36 -3.95 -0.85 -0.11
N PHE A 37 -4.16 -0.19 1.02
CA PHE A 37 -3.22 -0.13 2.14
C PHE A 37 -3.69 -1.00 3.29
N SER A 38 -3.06 -2.13 3.58
CA SER A 38 -3.47 -3.04 4.67
C SER A 38 -2.76 -2.80 6.00
N GLY A 39 -1.74 -1.93 6.02
CA GLY A 39 -0.79 -1.81 7.15
C GLY A 39 0.24 -2.94 7.20
N GLY A 40 0.21 -3.89 6.27
CA GLY A 40 1.26 -4.90 6.12
C GLY A 40 2.52 -4.32 5.48
N LYS A 41 3.66 -5.00 5.66
CA LYS A 41 4.97 -4.57 5.13
C LYS A 41 4.93 -4.24 3.63
N ASP A 42 4.21 -5.04 2.85
CA ASP A 42 4.16 -4.89 1.40
C ASP A 42 3.41 -3.62 1.02
N SER A 43 2.24 -3.37 1.62
CA SER A 43 1.49 -2.12 1.37
C SER A 43 2.21 -0.88 1.87
N VAL A 44 2.96 -0.97 2.96
CA VAL A 44 3.79 0.14 3.47
C VAL A 44 4.90 0.48 2.47
N VAL A 45 5.57 -0.53 1.92
CA VAL A 45 6.59 -0.35 0.89
C VAL A 45 5.98 0.21 -0.40
N ILE A 46 4.82 -0.28 -0.82
CA ILE A 46 4.14 0.23 -2.03
C ILE A 46 3.72 1.69 -1.88
N LEU A 47 3.20 2.10 -0.71
CA LEU A 47 2.89 3.50 -0.40
C LEU A 47 4.12 4.40 -0.55
N GLU A 48 5.26 3.96 0.00
CA GLU A 48 6.51 4.70 -0.11
C GLU A 48 7.04 4.75 -1.55
N LEU A 49 6.97 3.65 -2.30
CA LEU A 49 7.37 3.61 -3.71
C LEU A 49 6.49 4.52 -4.58
N ALA A 50 5.17 4.56 -4.34
CA ALA A 50 4.27 5.46 -5.05
C ALA A 50 4.61 6.94 -4.79
N LYS A 51 4.92 7.30 -3.53
CA LYS A 51 5.41 8.63 -3.16
C LYS A 51 6.72 8.99 -3.86
N GLN A 52 7.71 8.09 -3.83
CA GLN A 52 9.01 8.30 -4.49
C GLN A 52 8.88 8.37 -6.02
N ALA A 53 7.95 7.62 -6.60
CA ALA A 53 7.66 7.68 -8.01
C ALA A 53 7.00 9.01 -8.42
N GLY A 54 6.28 9.67 -7.50
CA GLY A 54 5.57 10.92 -7.78
C GLY A 54 4.34 10.73 -8.66
N VAL A 55 3.78 9.50 -8.68
CA VAL A 55 2.53 9.17 -9.40
C VAL A 55 1.32 9.66 -8.61
N LYS A 56 0.20 9.90 -9.29
CA LYS A 56 -1.09 10.18 -8.64
C LYS A 56 -1.63 8.91 -7.99
N PHE A 57 -2.09 9.02 -6.75
CA PHE A 57 -2.79 7.94 -6.05
C PHE A 57 -3.64 8.47 -4.90
N ASP A 58 -4.61 7.67 -4.49
CA ASP A 58 -5.30 7.74 -3.21
C ASP A 58 -5.12 6.41 -2.44
N ALA A 59 -4.88 6.48 -1.13
CA ALA A 59 -4.60 5.30 -0.31
C ALA A 59 -5.79 4.97 0.59
N HIS A 60 -6.20 3.71 0.60
CA HIS A 60 -7.41 3.25 1.29
C HIS A 60 -7.15 1.99 2.12
N TYR A 61 -7.50 2.04 3.39
CA TYR A 61 -7.55 0.88 4.28
C TYR A 61 -8.98 0.39 4.43
N SER A 62 -9.29 -0.77 3.86
CA SER A 62 -10.58 -1.44 4.03
C SER A 62 -10.64 -2.15 5.38
N VAL A 63 -11.37 -1.57 6.33
CA VAL A 63 -11.47 -2.08 7.70
C VAL A 63 -12.29 -3.36 7.69
N THR A 64 -11.66 -4.52 7.86
CA THR A 64 -12.38 -5.81 7.80
C THR A 64 -13.25 -6.04 9.03
N THR A 65 -13.00 -5.28 10.10
CA THR A 65 -13.57 -5.44 11.46
C THR A 65 -13.12 -6.71 12.20
N MET A 66 -12.15 -7.42 11.62
CA MET A 66 -11.47 -8.58 12.20
C MET A 66 -9.97 -8.33 12.42
N ASP A 67 -9.46 -7.18 12.02
CA ASP A 67 -8.06 -6.81 12.14
C ASP A 67 -7.64 -6.64 13.61
N PRO A 68 -6.42 -7.07 14.00
CA PRO A 68 -5.91 -6.86 15.35
C PRO A 68 -5.89 -5.37 15.74
N PRO A 69 -6.21 -5.01 17.00
CA PRO A 69 -6.18 -3.62 17.45
C PRO A 69 -4.85 -2.92 17.18
N GLU A 70 -3.72 -3.61 17.34
CA GLU A 70 -2.39 -3.08 17.11
C GLU A 70 -2.16 -2.69 15.64
N LEU A 71 -2.68 -3.49 14.70
CA LEU A 71 -2.63 -3.18 13.27
C LEU A 71 -3.47 -1.94 12.97
N VAL A 72 -4.68 -1.85 13.51
CA VAL A 72 -5.55 -0.69 13.31
C VAL A 72 -4.91 0.59 13.87
N GLN A 73 -4.26 0.51 15.04
CA GLN A 73 -3.53 1.66 15.61
C GLN A 73 -2.32 2.04 14.75
N PHE A 74 -1.60 1.06 14.22
CA PHE A 74 -0.50 1.31 13.29
C PHE A 74 -0.98 2.01 12.01
N VAL A 75 -2.05 1.53 11.38
CA VAL A 75 -2.61 2.16 10.17
C VAL A 75 -3.01 3.62 10.42
N LYS A 76 -3.58 3.92 11.60
CA LYS A 76 -3.94 5.30 11.99
C LYS A 76 -2.76 6.27 12.06
N THR A 77 -1.51 5.78 12.12
CA THR A 77 -0.32 6.65 12.06
C THR A 77 -0.07 7.22 10.67
N PHE A 78 -0.71 6.69 9.62
CA PHE A 78 -0.61 7.16 8.24
C PHE A 78 -1.79 8.09 7.92
N SER A 79 -1.64 9.39 8.20
CA SER A 79 -2.74 10.36 8.03
C SER A 79 -3.20 10.55 6.58
N GLU A 80 -2.42 10.09 5.62
CA GLU A 80 -2.74 10.10 4.18
C GLU A 80 -3.59 8.89 3.72
N VAL A 81 -3.85 7.93 4.60
CA VAL A 81 -4.63 6.73 4.28
C VAL A 81 -6.06 6.90 4.78
N SER A 82 -7.02 6.84 3.85
CA SER A 82 -8.45 6.88 4.14
C SER A 82 -8.91 5.56 4.77
N MET A 83 -9.61 5.63 5.91
CA MET A 83 -10.21 4.46 6.54
C MET A 83 -11.61 4.20 5.98
N GLU A 84 -11.75 3.10 5.25
CA GLU A 84 -13.02 2.67 4.64
C GLU A 84 -13.73 1.69 5.57
N HIS A 85 -14.80 2.13 6.20
CA HIS A 85 -15.57 1.31 7.13
C HIS A 85 -16.75 0.63 6.41
N PRO A 86 -16.90 -0.70 6.54
CA PRO A 86 -18.05 -1.39 5.98
C PRO A 86 -19.33 -1.02 6.76
N PRO A 87 -20.50 -1.07 6.12
CA PRO A 87 -21.77 -0.78 6.77
C PRO A 87 -22.14 -1.81 7.85
N GLN A 88 -21.55 -2.99 7.80
CA GLN A 88 -21.76 -4.06 8.78
C GLN A 88 -20.41 -4.66 9.18
N THR A 89 -20.28 -4.97 10.47
CA THR A 89 -19.10 -5.70 10.96
C THR A 89 -19.20 -7.19 10.60
N MET A 90 -18.07 -7.87 10.52
CA MET A 90 -18.01 -9.32 10.33
C MET A 90 -18.83 -10.06 11.41
N TRP A 91 -18.79 -9.58 12.65
CA TRP A 91 -19.60 -10.09 13.75
C TRP A 91 -21.12 -9.99 13.51
N GLN A 92 -21.57 -8.97 12.77
CA GLN A 92 -22.97 -8.85 12.36
C GLN A 92 -23.29 -9.69 11.12
N LEU A 93 -22.30 -9.99 10.28
CA LEU A 93 -22.47 -10.77 9.05
C LEU A 93 -22.52 -12.27 9.31
N ILE A 94 -21.69 -12.80 10.21
CA ILE A 94 -21.60 -14.24 10.51
C ILE A 94 -22.99 -14.84 10.87
N PRO A 95 -23.80 -14.26 11.78
CA PRO A 95 -25.13 -14.80 12.09
C PRO A 95 -26.12 -14.73 10.91
N LYS A 96 -25.93 -13.79 9.97
CA LYS A 96 -26.83 -13.56 8.83
C LYS A 96 -26.53 -14.47 7.64
N ARG A 97 -25.27 -14.82 7.43
CA ARG A 97 -24.80 -15.55 6.25
C ARG A 97 -24.40 -17.00 6.53
N GLY A 98 -24.26 -17.36 7.80
CA GLY A 98 -23.61 -18.60 8.18
C GLY A 98 -22.09 -18.51 8.03
N LEU A 99 -21.39 -19.55 8.51
CA LEU A 99 -20.02 -19.85 8.10
C LEU A 99 -20.05 -20.59 6.76
#